data_AF-A0A9W7DPQ3-F1
#
_entry.id   AF-A0A9W7DPQ3-F1
#
_cell.length_a   1.000
_cell.length_b   1.000
_cell.length_c   1.000
_cell.angle_alpha   90.00
_cell.angle_beta   90.00
_cell.angle_gamma   90.00
#
_symmetry.space_group_name_H-M   'P 1'
#
loop_
_entity.id
_entity.type
_entity.pdbx_description
1 polymer ?
#
loop_
_entity_poly.entity_id
_entity_poly.type
_entity_poly.pdbx_seq_one_letter_code
_entity_poly.pdbx_strand_id
1 'polypeptide(L)'
;MNSSMLSALNLATSADVLTFCIESTEITLFPTLDMESGGLRWVQDVSDGAAILRHLSTKKWLIPMLLDTPRNSLYSRAISQAIPNTECTSLDIGTGTGLLAMLTARGGNVKVLSLEMSEAMAGLAKNIVASNDLEERISIRAIHSTALQTTEGTPNLCTSELLDYQLIGEGIIPTLRDLYQRSILKPSTVVIPSNGQIYARLISLKEIKRYGSYPDIGVYENVQFGEYGEERSHRVLPYQGLKMESEFVSSIFEPFKGGFVFDSEEMIPGPEGRESSVGVEVESDCVVGGVFFWWELELLKGSGLKYSTEYGKQQFQDHWPGSLYVLPESSRISVKSGEEVEVKCEHDDGNIWFTTVKSSNDTDNVGNKRFKSDGVKIPPELPTFSAARMNMLNCTERAKFFNGLLDCVQGSSRVLDVSDFCLLGLIAKSKAGSVTSLESCDPKLALHSATVAQVHNGVSPEKFSIVNCGAVALQAEHLVGGEKVDLIVGECWYEKMGDNVILCALNFHYVCRGLLERGIGVESCAIFPSMFRIMAVAIQFNDGMQNAYKNVKEVEGFDHGDLDVMGADNYENFDLGIDLFSQYYFDELCEPTEVCKVGVGVWGKNIEVRN
;
A
#
# COMPACT_ATOMS: atom_id res chain seq x y z
N MET A 1 -18.41 -13.80 -23.28
CA MET A 1 -17.01 -13.72 -22.81
C MET A 1 -16.45 -15.12 -22.77
N ASN A 2 -15.22 -15.35 -23.23
CA ASN A 2 -14.48 -16.51 -22.74
C ASN A 2 -14.21 -16.27 -21.26
N SER A 3 -14.34 -17.32 -20.45
CA SER A 3 -14.05 -17.30 -19.01
C SER A 3 -12.65 -16.77 -18.68
N SER A 4 -11.74 -16.71 -19.66
CA SER A 4 -10.35 -16.26 -19.53
C SER A 4 -10.16 -14.77 -19.27
N MET A 5 -11.01 -13.86 -19.80
CA MET A 5 -10.85 -12.41 -19.56
C MET A 5 -11.38 -11.97 -18.20
N LEU A 6 -12.45 -12.60 -17.69
CA LEU A 6 -12.97 -12.30 -16.35
C LEU A 6 -12.13 -12.97 -15.25
N SER A 7 -11.47 -14.10 -15.54
CA SER A 7 -10.50 -14.70 -14.61
C SER A 7 -9.21 -13.88 -14.45
N ALA A 8 -8.95 -12.92 -15.35
CA ALA A 8 -7.78 -12.04 -15.31
C ALA A 8 -7.97 -10.80 -14.43
N LEU A 9 -9.21 -10.45 -14.07
CA LEU A 9 -9.52 -9.38 -13.12
C LEU A 9 -9.23 -9.86 -11.69
N ASN A 10 -7.94 -9.93 -11.36
CA ASN A 10 -7.45 -10.33 -10.05
C ASN A 10 -7.82 -9.28 -8.99
N LEU A 11 -8.49 -9.75 -7.94
CA LEU A 11 -8.79 -8.99 -6.72
C LEU A 11 -7.61 -8.93 -5.74
N ALA A 12 -6.53 -9.66 -6.00
CA ALA A 12 -5.42 -9.80 -5.08
C ALA A 12 -4.56 -8.53 -5.07
N THR A 13 -4.94 -7.55 -4.26
CA THR A 13 -3.92 -6.71 -3.62
C THR A 13 -3.20 -7.54 -2.56
N SER A 14 -1.96 -7.20 -2.22
CA SER A 14 -1.13 -7.96 -1.26
C SER A 14 -1.74 -8.13 0.14
N ALA A 15 -2.85 -7.46 0.44
CA ALA A 15 -3.50 -7.44 1.75
C ALA A 15 -4.65 -8.44 1.93
N ASP A 16 -5.12 -9.13 0.89
CA ASP A 16 -6.39 -9.90 0.95
C ASP A 16 -6.25 -11.41 0.68
N VAL A 17 -5.04 -11.98 0.68
CA VAL A 17 -4.86 -13.44 0.61
C VAL A 17 -4.96 -14.04 2.02
N LEU A 18 -5.90 -14.95 2.24
CA LEU A 18 -6.08 -15.64 3.52
C LEU A 18 -5.30 -16.95 3.50
N THR A 19 -4.16 -16.96 4.18
CA THR A 19 -3.37 -18.18 4.38
C THR A 19 -3.50 -18.67 5.81
N PHE A 20 -3.90 -19.93 6.00
CA PHE A 20 -3.96 -20.56 7.31
C PHE A 20 -3.54 -22.02 7.25
N CYS A 21 -2.89 -22.48 8.32
CA CYS A 21 -2.42 -23.86 8.41
C CYS A 21 -3.42 -24.74 9.15
N ILE A 22 -3.84 -25.84 8.54
CA ILE A 22 -4.57 -26.93 9.20
C ILE A 22 -3.69 -28.17 9.15
N GLU A 23 -3.31 -28.71 10.31
CA GLU A 23 -2.56 -29.98 10.43
C GLU A 23 -1.34 -30.06 9.49
N SER A 24 -0.53 -28.98 9.45
CA SER A 24 0.67 -28.86 8.62
C SER A 24 0.43 -28.69 7.11
N THR A 25 -0.81 -28.50 6.68
CA THR A 25 -1.15 -28.11 5.30
C THR A 25 -1.47 -26.62 5.26
N GLU A 26 -0.71 -25.86 4.48
CA GLU A 26 -1.03 -24.46 4.19
C GLU A 26 -2.23 -24.40 3.24
N ILE A 27 -3.32 -23.76 3.66
CA ILE A 27 -4.47 -23.48 2.81
C ILE A 27 -4.47 -21.99 2.50
N THR A 28 -4.33 -21.67 1.22
CA THR A 28 -4.43 -20.31 0.72
C THR A 28 -5.77 -20.10 0.04
N LEU A 29 -6.57 -19.17 0.55
CA LEU A 29 -7.80 -18.72 -0.04
C LEU A 29 -7.59 -17.37 -0.72
N PHE A 30 -8.13 -17.25 -1.93
CA PHE A 30 -8.05 -16.03 -2.72
C PHE A 30 -9.43 -15.37 -2.83
N PRO A 31 -9.49 -14.03 -2.70
CA PRO A 31 -10.71 -13.29 -2.94
C PRO A 31 -10.98 -13.26 -4.45
N THR A 32 -12.23 -13.51 -4.83
CA THR A 32 -12.75 -13.46 -6.20
C THR A 32 -14.09 -12.74 -6.21
N LEU A 33 -14.45 -12.11 -7.32
CA LEU A 33 -15.68 -11.34 -7.40
C LEU A 33 -16.84 -12.31 -7.56
N ASP A 34 -17.83 -12.23 -6.68
CA ASP A 34 -19.07 -12.97 -6.87
C ASP A 34 -19.90 -12.32 -7.98
N MET A 35 -19.99 -12.99 -9.14
CA MET A 35 -20.73 -12.48 -10.30
C MET A 35 -22.25 -12.64 -10.19
N GLU A 36 -22.76 -13.37 -9.19
CA GLU A 36 -24.20 -13.51 -8.97
C GLU A 36 -24.71 -12.40 -8.05
N SER A 37 -23.99 -12.13 -6.97
CA SER A 37 -24.46 -11.22 -5.93
C SER A 37 -23.66 -9.93 -5.76
N GLY A 38 -22.48 -9.83 -6.39
CA GLY A 38 -21.46 -8.90 -5.97
C GLY A 38 -20.88 -9.27 -4.60
N GLY A 39 -19.74 -8.67 -4.25
CA GLY A 39 -18.96 -8.97 -3.06
C GLY A 39 -17.81 -9.95 -3.31
N LEU A 40 -17.12 -10.31 -2.22
CA LEU A 40 -16.00 -11.24 -2.24
C LEU A 40 -16.45 -12.68 -2.00
N ARG A 41 -16.02 -13.58 -2.88
CA ARG A 41 -16.04 -15.03 -2.70
C ARG A 41 -14.61 -15.54 -2.51
N TRP A 42 -14.43 -16.44 -1.56
CA TRP A 42 -13.14 -17.09 -1.32
C TRP A 42 -13.04 -18.39 -2.11
N VAL A 43 -11.96 -18.57 -2.86
CA VAL A 43 -11.65 -19.81 -3.57
C VAL A 43 -10.32 -20.39 -3.08
N GLN A 44 -10.34 -21.68 -2.79
CA GLN A 44 -9.12 -22.44 -2.46
C GLN A 44 -8.40 -22.80 -3.75
N ASP A 45 -7.08 -22.58 -3.79
CA ASP A 45 -6.25 -23.08 -4.88
C ASP A 45 -5.75 -24.49 -4.55
N VAL A 46 -5.75 -25.37 -5.56
CA VAL A 46 -5.48 -26.82 -5.42
C VAL A 46 -4.29 -27.27 -6.27
N SER A 47 -3.55 -26.33 -6.90
CA SER A 47 -2.40 -26.65 -7.75
C SER A 47 -1.15 -25.83 -7.41
N ASP A 48 -0.03 -26.51 -7.21
CA ASP A 48 1.26 -25.94 -6.75
C ASP A 48 1.77 -24.79 -7.63
N GLY A 49 1.56 -24.85 -8.95
CA GLY A 49 1.98 -23.80 -9.89
C GLY A 49 1.13 -22.53 -9.84
N ALA A 50 -0.17 -22.64 -9.55
CA ALA A 50 -1.07 -21.48 -9.47
C ALA A 50 -0.85 -20.65 -8.20
N ALA A 51 -0.43 -21.29 -7.10
CA ALA A 51 -0.07 -20.61 -5.86
C ALA A 51 1.15 -19.68 -6.04
N ILE A 52 2.20 -20.15 -6.72
CA ILE A 52 3.39 -19.34 -7.05
C ILE A 52 2.99 -18.16 -7.94
N LEU A 53 2.29 -18.41 -9.04
CA LEU A 53 1.78 -17.39 -9.96
C LEU A 53 0.99 -16.29 -9.22
N ARG A 54 0.02 -16.68 -8.38
CA ARG A 54 -0.79 -15.73 -7.62
C ARG A 54 0.03 -14.99 -6.58
N HIS A 55 0.95 -15.65 -5.89
CA HIS A 55 1.83 -14.98 -4.94
C HIS A 55 2.70 -13.93 -5.64
N LEU A 56 3.28 -14.26 -6.80
CA LEU A 56 4.05 -13.33 -7.62
C LEU A 56 3.23 -12.10 -8.06
N SER A 57 1.94 -12.29 -8.38
CA SER A 57 1.05 -11.16 -8.73
C SER A 57 0.89 -10.12 -7.60
N THR A 58 1.09 -10.53 -6.34
CA THR A 58 1.07 -9.61 -5.18
C THR A 58 2.42 -8.95 -4.90
N LYS A 59 3.49 -9.40 -5.55
CA LYS A 59 4.88 -8.97 -5.35
C LYS A 59 5.38 -8.17 -6.55
N LYS A 60 4.63 -7.14 -6.93
CA LYS A 60 4.92 -6.28 -8.10
C LYS A 60 6.37 -5.77 -8.14
N TRP A 61 6.98 -5.57 -6.98
CA TRP A 61 8.34 -5.05 -6.84
C TRP A 61 9.44 -6.06 -7.17
N LEU A 62 9.14 -7.37 -7.25
CA LEU A 62 10.14 -8.43 -7.45
C LEU A 62 10.90 -8.28 -8.77
N ILE A 63 10.20 -8.00 -9.87
CA ILE A 63 10.83 -7.86 -11.20
C ILE A 63 11.70 -6.60 -11.27
N PRO A 64 11.21 -5.39 -10.87
CA PRO A 64 12.06 -4.21 -10.77
C PRO A 64 13.32 -4.45 -9.94
N MET A 65 13.18 -5.11 -8.79
CA MET A 65 14.27 -5.42 -7.88
C MET A 65 15.33 -6.34 -8.50
N LEU A 66 14.92 -7.38 -9.23
CA LEU A 66 15.85 -8.28 -9.95
C LEU A 66 16.54 -7.58 -11.12
N LEU A 67 15.89 -6.59 -11.73
CA LEU A 67 16.44 -5.79 -12.83
C LEU A 67 17.26 -4.58 -12.36
N ASP A 68 17.34 -4.34 -11.05
CA ASP A 68 18.24 -3.38 -10.44
C ASP A 68 19.70 -3.84 -10.50
N THR A 69 20.30 -3.64 -11.68
CA THR A 69 21.69 -4.02 -11.93
C THR A 69 22.67 -3.32 -10.98
N PRO A 70 22.58 -2.00 -10.72
CA PRO A 70 23.41 -1.35 -9.71
C PRO A 70 23.32 -2.00 -8.32
N ARG A 71 22.12 -2.29 -7.81
CA ARG A 71 21.92 -3.00 -6.53
C ARG A 71 22.60 -4.36 -6.55
N ASN A 72 22.28 -5.18 -7.55
CA ASN A 72 22.76 -6.56 -7.64
C ASN A 72 24.29 -6.63 -7.72
N SER A 73 24.90 -5.76 -8.52
CA SER A 73 26.36 -5.69 -8.66
C SER A 73 27.05 -5.20 -7.39
N LEU A 74 26.42 -4.29 -6.62
CA LEU A 74 26.95 -3.88 -5.32
C LEU A 74 26.91 -5.03 -4.31
N TYR A 75 25.79 -5.76 -4.21
CA TYR A 75 25.67 -6.94 -3.34
C TYR A 75 26.69 -8.02 -3.72
N SER A 76 26.80 -8.34 -5.01
CA SER A 76 27.78 -9.28 -5.57
C SER A 76 29.22 -8.94 -5.13
N ARG A 77 29.61 -7.67 -5.23
CA ARG A 77 30.94 -7.18 -4.81
C ARG A 77 31.13 -7.22 -3.29
N ALA A 78 30.13 -6.80 -2.52
CA ALA A 78 30.19 -6.78 -1.06
C ALA A 78 30.32 -8.19 -0.49
N ILE A 79 29.49 -9.12 -0.96
CA ILE A 79 29.51 -10.54 -0.59
C ILE A 79 30.88 -11.15 -0.93
N SER A 80 31.37 -10.92 -2.15
CA SER A 80 32.67 -11.44 -2.58
C SER A 80 33.83 -10.95 -1.71
N GLN A 81 33.76 -9.72 -1.18
CA GLN A 81 34.78 -9.16 -0.29
C GLN A 81 34.65 -9.66 1.16
N ALA A 82 33.45 -10.01 1.59
CA ALA A 82 33.18 -10.47 2.95
C ALA A 82 33.48 -11.96 3.18
N ILE A 83 33.46 -12.76 2.11
CA ILE A 83 33.76 -14.20 2.20
C ILE A 83 35.24 -14.40 2.61
N PRO A 84 35.52 -15.11 3.72
CA PRO A 84 36.89 -15.40 4.12
C PRO A 84 37.53 -16.44 3.18
N ASN A 85 38.87 -16.52 3.19
CA ASN A 85 39.61 -17.54 2.43
C ASN A 85 39.50 -18.98 3.01
N THR A 86 38.77 -19.16 4.10
CA THR A 86 38.54 -20.45 4.78
C THR A 86 37.11 -20.95 4.53
N GLU A 87 36.76 -22.16 4.97
CA GLU A 87 35.35 -22.58 4.96
C GLU A 87 34.47 -21.53 5.65
N CYS A 88 33.34 -21.21 5.02
CA CYS A 88 32.41 -20.18 5.42
C CYS A 88 31.02 -20.79 5.56
N THR A 89 30.37 -20.59 6.69
CA THR A 89 28.93 -20.81 6.84
C THR A 89 28.21 -19.47 6.71
N SER A 90 27.16 -19.43 5.91
CA SER A 90 26.37 -18.22 5.68
C SER A 90 24.90 -18.45 5.98
N LEU A 91 24.25 -17.41 6.49
CA LEU A 91 22.81 -17.34 6.73
C LEU A 91 22.22 -16.24 5.85
N ASP A 92 21.23 -16.59 5.03
CA ASP A 92 20.53 -15.66 4.15
C ASP A 92 19.08 -15.51 4.61
N ILE A 93 18.64 -14.29 4.92
CA ILE A 93 17.32 -14.02 5.50
C ILE A 93 16.45 -13.24 4.52
N GLY A 94 15.31 -13.84 4.14
CA GLY A 94 14.43 -13.31 3.10
C GLY A 94 14.97 -13.63 1.72
N THR A 95 15.11 -14.93 1.41
CA THR A 95 15.85 -15.35 0.21
C THR A 95 15.20 -14.90 -1.11
N GLY A 96 13.88 -14.68 -1.14
CA GLY A 96 13.16 -14.33 -2.36
C GLY A 96 13.36 -15.39 -3.44
N THR A 97 14.05 -15.06 -4.54
CA THR A 97 14.42 -16.01 -5.61
C THR A 97 15.69 -16.81 -5.33
N GLY A 98 16.40 -16.55 -4.24
CA GLY A 98 17.69 -17.14 -3.91
C GLY A 98 18.90 -16.37 -4.46
N LEU A 99 18.73 -15.16 -5.03
CA LEU A 99 19.82 -14.42 -5.66
C LEU A 99 21.02 -14.18 -4.72
N LEU A 100 20.79 -13.67 -3.50
CA LEU A 100 21.88 -13.41 -2.54
C LEU A 100 22.55 -14.70 -2.07
N ALA A 101 21.77 -15.77 -1.91
CA ALA A 101 22.30 -17.10 -1.59
C ALA A 101 23.20 -17.63 -2.71
N MET A 102 22.80 -17.48 -3.97
CA MET A 102 23.61 -17.89 -5.13
C MET A 102 24.88 -17.03 -5.27
N LEU A 103 24.78 -15.71 -5.11
CA LEU A 103 25.93 -14.81 -5.07
C LEU A 103 26.94 -15.23 -4.00
N THR A 104 26.45 -15.67 -2.85
CA THR A 104 27.28 -16.16 -1.75
C THR A 104 27.91 -17.52 -2.07
N ALA A 105 27.13 -18.47 -2.60
CA ALA A 105 27.61 -19.81 -2.97
C ALA A 105 28.64 -19.81 -4.12
N ARG A 106 28.69 -18.73 -4.91
CA ARG A 106 29.71 -18.50 -5.96
C ARG A 106 31.14 -18.52 -5.40
N GLY A 107 31.35 -18.16 -4.13
CA GLY A 107 32.66 -18.21 -3.48
C GLY A 107 33.28 -19.61 -3.44
N GLY A 108 32.47 -20.67 -3.57
CA GLY A 108 32.92 -22.06 -3.69
C GLY A 108 33.29 -22.74 -2.37
N ASN A 109 33.75 -21.99 -1.38
CA ASN A 109 34.07 -22.43 -0.02
C ASN A 109 32.95 -22.15 1.00
N VAL A 110 31.72 -21.93 0.52
CA VAL A 110 30.60 -21.49 1.34
C VAL A 110 29.48 -22.52 1.35
N LYS A 111 28.90 -22.76 2.54
CA LYS A 111 27.59 -23.40 2.70
C LYS A 111 26.57 -22.35 3.15
N VAL A 112 25.47 -22.25 2.44
CA VAL A 112 24.43 -21.24 2.68
C VAL A 112 23.18 -21.90 3.25
N LEU A 113 22.70 -21.39 4.38
CA LEU A 113 21.36 -21.66 4.89
C LEU A 113 20.49 -20.45 4.58
N SER A 114 19.47 -20.64 3.74
CA SER A 114 18.53 -19.59 3.33
C SER A 114 17.17 -19.78 3.98
N LEU A 115 16.59 -18.69 4.48
CA LEU A 115 15.26 -18.66 5.06
C LEU A 115 14.32 -17.83 4.18
N GLU A 116 13.14 -18.37 3.91
CA GLU A 116 12.05 -17.69 3.22
C GLU A 116 10.75 -18.08 3.91
N MET A 117 9.93 -17.11 4.31
CA MET A 117 8.72 -17.40 5.08
C MET A 117 7.56 -17.87 4.20
N SER A 118 7.53 -17.46 2.93
CA SER A 118 6.51 -17.87 1.96
C SER A 118 6.87 -19.23 1.37
N GLU A 119 6.00 -20.23 1.56
CA GLU A 119 6.23 -21.58 1.01
C GLU A 119 6.34 -21.54 -0.53
N ALA A 120 5.48 -20.75 -1.18
CA ALA A 120 5.51 -20.54 -2.63
C ALA A 120 6.85 -19.93 -3.11
N MET A 121 7.36 -18.89 -2.43
CA MET A 121 8.65 -18.29 -2.79
C MET A 121 9.82 -19.21 -2.49
N ALA A 122 9.77 -19.95 -1.38
CA ALA A 122 10.79 -20.94 -1.06
C ALA A 122 10.83 -22.07 -2.10
N GLY A 123 9.67 -22.48 -2.62
CA GLY A 123 9.55 -23.42 -3.74
C GLY A 123 10.18 -22.87 -5.02
N LEU A 124 9.87 -21.64 -5.38
CA LEU A 124 10.47 -20.95 -6.53
C LEU A 124 12.00 -20.84 -6.39
N ALA A 125 12.49 -20.40 -5.23
CA ALA A 125 13.92 -20.28 -4.96
C ALA A 125 14.66 -21.62 -5.10
N LYS A 126 14.06 -22.72 -4.62
CA LYS A 126 14.64 -24.07 -4.78
C LYS A 126 14.76 -24.47 -6.25
N ASN A 127 13.74 -24.15 -7.06
CA ASN A 127 13.78 -24.43 -8.50
C ASN A 127 14.89 -23.63 -9.18
N ILE A 128 14.95 -22.31 -8.92
CA ILE A 128 15.99 -21.43 -9.48
C ILE A 128 17.39 -21.89 -9.07
N VAL A 129 17.60 -22.22 -7.79
CA VAL A 129 18.89 -22.72 -7.28
C VAL A 129 19.30 -24.03 -7.96
N ALA A 130 18.36 -24.96 -8.16
CA ALA A 130 18.62 -26.22 -8.83
C ALA A 130 18.94 -26.04 -10.33
N SER A 131 18.22 -25.12 -11.01
CA SER A 131 18.50 -24.76 -12.41
C SER A 131 19.89 -24.12 -12.60
N ASN A 132 20.53 -23.68 -11.51
CA ASN A 132 21.89 -23.14 -11.49
C ASN A 132 22.94 -24.10 -10.88
N ASP A 133 22.60 -25.38 -10.65
CA ASP A 133 23.48 -26.41 -10.09
C ASP A 133 24.10 -26.05 -8.70
N LEU A 134 23.33 -25.40 -7.83
CA LEU A 134 23.78 -24.92 -6.51
C LEU A 134 23.10 -25.58 -5.31
N GLU A 135 22.24 -26.57 -5.52
CA GLU A 135 21.44 -27.25 -4.48
C GLU A 135 22.29 -27.98 -3.42
N GLU A 136 23.50 -28.41 -3.78
CA GLU A 136 24.44 -29.04 -2.84
C GLU A 136 25.11 -28.04 -1.87
N ARG A 137 25.06 -26.73 -2.19
CA ARG A 137 25.66 -25.66 -1.38
C ARG A 137 24.65 -24.78 -0.66
N ILE A 138 23.41 -24.75 -1.15
CA ILE A 138 22.36 -23.87 -0.64
C ILE A 138 21.21 -24.72 -0.10
N SER A 139 20.93 -24.60 1.20
CA SER A 139 19.79 -25.23 1.85
C SER A 139 18.71 -24.17 2.12
N ILE A 140 17.54 -24.30 1.48
CA ILE A 140 16.43 -23.36 1.64
C ILE A 140 15.36 -23.95 2.58
N ARG A 141 15.01 -23.21 3.63
CA ARG A 141 13.94 -23.55 4.58
C ARG A 141 12.77 -22.57 4.45
N ALA A 142 11.58 -23.11 4.23
CA ALA A 142 10.32 -22.37 4.21
C ALA A 142 9.87 -22.03 5.64
N ILE A 143 10.52 -21.07 6.30
CA ILE A 143 10.25 -20.65 7.67
C ILE A 143 10.51 -19.16 7.86
N HIS A 144 9.83 -18.56 8.84
CA HIS A 144 10.21 -17.27 9.39
C HIS A 144 11.50 -17.39 10.23
N SER A 145 12.31 -16.33 10.29
CA SER A 145 13.60 -16.30 11.01
C SER A 145 13.49 -16.66 12.49
N THR A 146 12.41 -16.25 13.15
CA THR A 146 12.11 -16.57 14.56
C THR A 146 11.90 -18.07 14.82
N ALA A 147 11.58 -18.87 13.80
CA ALA A 147 11.45 -20.32 13.93
C ALA A 147 12.80 -21.05 13.85
N LEU A 148 13.87 -20.40 13.38
CA LEU A 148 15.20 -20.98 13.30
C LEU A 148 15.81 -21.13 14.71
N GLN A 149 15.89 -22.35 15.22
CA GLN A 149 16.43 -22.59 16.58
C GLN A 149 17.96 -22.59 16.65
N THR A 150 18.64 -23.18 15.67
CA THR A 150 20.10 -23.31 15.62
C THR A 150 20.58 -23.36 14.17
N THR A 151 21.88 -23.09 13.98
CA THR A 151 22.63 -23.25 12.73
C THR A 151 23.79 -24.22 12.95
N GLU A 152 24.39 -24.72 11.86
CA GLU A 152 25.64 -25.49 11.92
C GLU A 152 26.81 -24.56 12.30
N GLY A 153 27.00 -24.36 13.60
CA GLY A 153 27.95 -23.37 14.11
C GLY A 153 27.46 -21.93 13.95
N THR A 154 28.29 -20.95 14.30
CA THR A 154 27.97 -19.53 14.11
C THR A 154 28.24 -19.13 12.66
N PRO A 155 27.27 -18.53 11.93
CA PRO A 155 27.49 -18.02 10.59
C PRO A 155 28.62 -16.99 10.56
N ASN A 156 29.51 -17.11 9.57
CA ASN A 156 30.54 -16.11 9.29
C ASN A 156 29.95 -14.88 8.58
N LEU A 157 28.93 -15.10 7.75
CA LEU A 157 28.28 -14.08 6.93
C LEU A 157 26.76 -14.20 7.04
N CYS A 158 26.08 -13.08 7.29
CA CYS A 158 24.63 -12.94 7.23
C CYS A 158 24.27 -11.99 6.08
N THR A 159 23.49 -12.45 5.10
CA THR A 159 22.94 -11.61 4.03
C THR A 159 21.46 -11.39 4.25
N SER A 160 20.97 -10.19 3.94
CA SER A 160 19.55 -9.90 3.95
C SER A 160 19.23 -8.75 3.01
N GLU A 161 17.99 -8.76 2.53
CA GLU A 161 17.38 -7.60 1.91
C GLU A 161 15.92 -7.45 2.37
N LEU A 162 15.75 -7.24 3.68
CA LEU A 162 14.46 -6.89 4.29
C LEU A 162 14.31 -5.37 4.37
N LEU A 163 14.33 -4.69 3.22
CA LEU A 163 14.37 -3.23 3.12
C LEU A 163 13.26 -2.74 2.19
N ASP A 164 12.54 -1.71 2.63
CA ASP A 164 11.56 -1.01 1.81
C ASP A 164 11.98 0.43 1.49
N TYR A 165 11.09 1.20 0.87
CA TYR A 165 11.31 2.62 0.59
C TYR A 165 11.48 3.48 1.86
N GLN A 166 11.10 2.96 3.05
CA GLN A 166 11.34 3.56 4.36
C GLN A 166 12.58 3.01 5.07
N LEU A 167 13.38 2.16 4.41
CA LEU A 167 14.51 1.39 4.93
C LEU A 167 14.10 0.25 5.88
N ILE A 168 13.25 0.52 6.88
CA ILE A 168 13.02 -0.40 8.01
C ILE A 168 11.67 -1.13 7.98
N GLY A 169 10.77 -0.81 7.04
CA GLY A 169 9.37 -1.27 7.07
C GLY A 169 9.17 -2.77 6.85
N GLU A 170 10.19 -3.47 6.32
CA GLU A 170 10.19 -4.93 6.17
C GLU A 170 10.84 -5.68 7.35
N GLY A 171 11.18 -4.97 8.44
CA GLY A 171 11.53 -5.60 9.71
C GLY A 171 12.97 -6.12 9.79
N ILE A 172 13.92 -5.52 9.06
CA ILE A 172 15.35 -5.84 9.22
C ILE A 172 15.84 -5.66 10.66
N ILE A 173 15.40 -4.59 11.35
CA ILE A 173 15.80 -4.28 12.72
C ILE A 173 15.36 -5.38 13.70
N PRO A 174 14.06 -5.68 13.85
CA PRO A 174 13.62 -6.73 14.78
C PRO A 174 14.19 -8.10 14.42
N THR A 175 14.38 -8.39 13.13
CA THR A 175 14.99 -9.64 12.66
C THR A 175 16.42 -9.80 13.15
N LEU A 176 17.28 -8.80 12.91
CA LEU A 176 18.68 -8.88 13.35
C LEU A 176 18.78 -8.84 14.88
N ARG A 177 17.96 -8.02 15.54
CA ARG A 177 17.88 -7.96 17.01
C ARG A 177 17.62 -9.34 17.60
N ASP A 178 16.60 -10.04 17.12
CA ASP A 178 16.25 -11.40 17.57
C ASP A 178 17.40 -12.39 17.34
N LEU A 179 18.01 -12.35 16.16
CA LEU A 179 19.11 -13.26 15.81
C LEU A 179 20.37 -13.06 16.67
N TYR A 180 20.71 -11.82 17.03
CA TYR A 180 21.79 -11.53 17.99
C TYR A 180 21.41 -11.96 19.41
N GLN A 181 20.20 -11.63 19.88
CA GLN A 181 19.72 -11.99 21.23
C GLN A 181 19.70 -13.51 21.46
N ARG A 182 19.34 -14.29 20.43
CA ARG A 182 19.37 -15.76 20.48
C ARG A 182 20.74 -16.36 20.18
N SER A 183 21.77 -15.52 20.02
CA SER A 183 23.15 -15.91 19.72
C SER A 183 23.29 -16.75 18.43
N ILE A 184 22.34 -16.61 17.49
CA ILE A 184 22.47 -17.15 16.13
C ILE A 184 23.54 -16.35 15.38
N LEU A 185 23.46 -15.02 15.47
CA LEU A 185 24.53 -14.12 15.04
C LEU A 185 25.41 -13.76 16.23
N LYS A 186 26.69 -13.47 15.97
CA LYS A 186 27.66 -12.99 16.97
C LYS A 186 28.36 -11.74 16.47
N PRO A 187 29.06 -10.97 17.34
CA PRO A 187 29.85 -9.81 16.90
C PRO A 187 30.92 -10.14 15.84
N SER A 188 31.31 -11.40 15.68
CA SER A 188 32.22 -11.86 14.64
C SER A 188 31.54 -12.13 13.28
N THR A 189 30.22 -12.16 13.22
CA THR A 189 29.46 -12.38 11.99
C THR A 189 29.43 -11.08 11.20
N VAL A 190 29.85 -11.14 9.94
CA VAL A 190 29.70 -10.02 9.01
C VAL A 190 28.24 -9.97 8.55
N VAL A 191 27.61 -8.81 8.61
CA VAL A 191 26.23 -8.60 8.12
C VAL A 191 26.26 -7.72 6.87
N ILE A 192 25.55 -8.14 5.83
CA ILE A 192 25.34 -7.38 4.60
C ILE A 192 23.83 -7.20 4.40
N PRO A 193 23.31 -5.96 4.35
CA PRO A 193 24.04 -4.70 4.45
C PRO A 193 24.55 -4.41 5.87
N SER A 194 25.57 -3.56 5.98
CA SER A 194 26.20 -3.20 7.26
C SER A 194 25.57 -1.99 7.94
N ASN A 195 25.09 -1.01 7.16
CA ASN A 195 24.48 0.21 7.67
C ASN A 195 23.49 0.83 6.67
N GLY A 196 22.43 1.46 7.17
CA GLY A 196 21.58 2.35 6.41
C GLY A 196 21.51 3.75 7.02
N GLN A 197 21.70 4.80 6.24
CA GLN A 197 21.59 6.20 6.67
C GLN A 197 20.40 6.86 5.97
N ILE A 198 19.51 7.47 6.76
CA ILE A 198 18.37 8.23 6.24
C ILE A 198 18.78 9.69 6.05
N TYR A 199 18.38 10.27 4.93
CA TYR A 199 18.53 11.68 4.58
C TYR A 199 17.14 12.26 4.31
N ALA A 200 16.95 13.52 4.65
CA ALA A 200 15.66 14.18 4.53
C ALA A 200 15.76 15.65 4.10
N ARG A 201 14.65 16.17 3.56
CA ARG A 201 14.41 17.57 3.26
C ARG A 201 12.97 17.93 3.65
N LEU A 202 12.78 19.16 4.10
CA LEU A 202 11.44 19.72 4.25
C LEU A 202 10.85 20.00 2.87
N ILE A 203 9.56 19.71 2.71
CA ILE A 203 8.84 19.90 1.46
C ILE A 203 7.56 20.70 1.71
N SER A 204 7.31 21.70 0.86
CA SER A 204 6.02 22.37 0.78
C SER A 204 5.14 21.69 -0.26
N LEU A 205 3.86 21.51 0.08
CA LEU A 205 2.87 20.82 -0.74
C LEU A 205 1.66 21.73 -0.95
N LYS A 206 1.40 22.17 -2.19
CA LYS A 206 0.28 23.10 -2.45
C LYS A 206 -1.08 22.49 -2.15
N GLU A 207 -1.27 21.21 -2.46
CA GLU A 207 -2.53 20.48 -2.26
C GLU A 207 -2.45 19.45 -1.12
N ILE A 208 -1.74 19.77 -0.04
CA ILE A 208 -1.49 18.85 1.08
C ILE A 208 -2.74 18.15 1.63
N LYS A 209 -3.88 18.87 1.69
CA LYS A 209 -5.13 18.35 2.23
C LYS A 209 -5.62 17.12 1.48
N ARG A 210 -5.33 17.00 0.17
CA ARG A 210 -5.74 15.86 -0.65
C ARG A 210 -5.19 14.53 -0.15
N TYR A 211 -4.07 14.52 0.56
CA TYR A 211 -3.33 13.28 0.85
C TYR A 211 -3.36 12.87 2.33
N GLY A 212 -3.80 13.73 3.23
CA GLY A 212 -3.69 13.47 4.67
C GLY A 212 -4.73 14.14 5.57
N SER A 213 -5.78 14.73 5.02
CA SER A 213 -6.83 15.39 5.81
C SER A 213 -8.21 15.07 5.25
N TYR A 214 -9.22 14.94 6.12
CA TYR A 214 -10.61 14.84 5.69
C TYR A 214 -11.05 16.10 4.94
N PRO A 215 -12.09 16.02 4.08
CA PRO A 215 -12.57 17.17 3.33
C PRO A 215 -13.05 18.31 4.21
N ASP A 216 -12.73 19.54 3.80
CA ASP A 216 -13.24 20.76 4.44
C ASP A 216 -14.77 20.84 4.34
N ILE A 217 -15.38 21.60 5.27
CA ILE A 217 -16.81 21.90 5.23
C ILE A 217 -17.15 22.56 3.88
N GLY A 218 -18.16 22.01 3.20
CA GLY A 218 -18.67 22.55 1.94
C GLY A 218 -18.03 21.99 0.67
N VAL A 219 -17.07 21.05 0.76
CA VAL A 219 -16.63 20.27 -0.41
C VAL A 219 -17.79 19.46 -0.99
N TYR A 220 -18.55 18.79 -0.13
CA TYR A 220 -19.80 18.13 -0.47
C TYR A 220 -20.98 18.92 0.08
N GLU A 221 -22.00 19.13 -0.76
CA GLU A 221 -23.17 19.91 -0.37
C GLU A 221 -23.90 19.23 0.79
N ASN A 222 -24.14 19.97 1.87
CA ASN A 222 -24.87 19.50 3.06
C ASN A 222 -24.22 18.33 3.83
N VAL A 223 -22.92 18.11 3.65
CA VAL A 223 -22.14 17.12 4.42
C VAL A 223 -21.05 17.84 5.23
N GLN A 224 -21.02 17.55 6.53
CA GLN A 224 -20.00 18.03 7.45
C GLN A 224 -19.19 16.86 8.00
N PHE A 225 -17.87 17.03 8.05
CA PHE A 225 -16.97 16.14 8.76
C PHE A 225 -16.68 16.71 10.15
N GLY A 226 -16.46 15.83 11.12
CA GLY A 226 -16.01 16.26 12.45
C GLY A 226 -14.55 16.70 12.44
N GLU A 227 -14.14 17.35 13.53
CA GLU A 227 -12.72 17.38 13.89
C GLU A 227 -12.32 15.98 14.32
N TYR A 228 -11.72 15.25 13.39
CA TYR A 228 -11.06 14.01 13.71
C TYR A 228 -9.75 14.36 14.39
N GLY A 229 -9.57 13.85 15.61
CA GLY A 229 -8.28 13.99 16.30
C GLY A 229 -7.17 13.50 15.38
N GLU A 230 -5.99 14.12 15.50
CA GLU A 230 -4.85 13.77 14.67
C GLU A 230 -4.55 12.29 14.83
N GLU A 231 -4.97 11.52 13.85
CA GLU A 231 -4.61 10.13 13.77
C GLU A 231 -3.08 10.12 13.63
N ARG A 232 -2.39 9.37 14.48
CA ARG A 232 -0.99 8.99 14.25
C ARG A 232 -0.92 7.99 13.08
N SER A 233 -1.67 8.22 12.01
CA SER A 233 -1.44 7.50 10.77
C SER A 233 -0.09 8.00 10.28
N HIS A 234 0.95 7.20 10.48
CA HIS A 234 2.29 7.42 9.96
C HIS A 234 2.23 7.30 8.43
N ARG A 235 1.67 8.33 7.78
CA ARG A 235 1.37 8.34 6.33
C ARG A 235 2.63 8.65 5.58
N VAL A 236 3.36 7.60 5.21
CA VAL A 236 4.47 7.69 4.27
C VAL A 236 4.00 7.22 2.90
N LEU A 237 4.09 8.11 1.93
CA LEU A 237 3.75 7.85 0.53
C LEU A 237 5.03 7.55 -0.26
N PRO A 238 5.01 6.57 -1.18
CA PRO A 238 6.07 6.43 -2.16
C PRO A 238 6.15 7.69 -3.03
N TYR A 239 7.36 8.19 -3.26
CA TYR A 239 7.66 9.40 -4.01
C TYR A 239 8.59 9.08 -5.18
N GLN A 240 8.09 9.23 -6.42
CA GLN A 240 8.85 9.00 -7.66
C GLN A 240 9.01 10.26 -8.53
N GLY A 241 9.02 11.45 -7.90
CA GLY A 241 9.07 12.72 -8.65
C GLY A 241 7.66 13.19 -8.99
N LEU A 242 6.88 13.52 -7.96
CA LEU A 242 5.45 13.74 -8.03
C LEU A 242 5.02 14.70 -9.17
N LYS A 243 3.89 14.37 -9.83
CA LYS A 243 3.00 15.35 -10.50
C LYS A 243 2.37 16.34 -9.51
N MET A 244 2.52 16.10 -8.21
CA MET A 244 2.07 17.00 -7.16
C MET A 244 2.89 18.29 -7.20
N GLU A 245 2.20 19.44 -7.19
CA GLU A 245 2.86 20.73 -7.11
C GLU A 245 3.54 20.90 -5.73
N SER A 246 4.84 20.62 -5.69
CA SER A 246 5.67 20.62 -4.49
C SER A 246 7.02 21.30 -4.70
N GLU A 247 7.61 21.78 -3.60
CA GLU A 247 8.93 22.42 -3.59
C GLU A 247 9.73 21.93 -2.37
N PHE A 248 11.00 21.55 -2.56
CA PHE A 248 11.90 21.32 -1.43
C PHE A 248 12.33 22.66 -0.86
N VAL A 249 12.09 22.86 0.44
CA VAL A 249 12.23 24.17 1.10
C VAL A 249 13.36 24.19 2.14
N SER A 250 14.21 23.17 2.17
CA SER A 250 15.39 23.12 3.03
C SER A 250 16.57 22.42 2.37
N SER A 251 17.74 22.60 2.95
CA SER A 251 18.90 21.73 2.71
C SER A 251 18.68 20.32 3.27
N ILE A 252 19.58 19.40 2.90
CA ILE A 252 19.54 18.00 3.34
C ILE A 252 19.95 17.92 4.81
N PHE A 253 19.19 17.17 5.60
CA PHE A 253 19.53 16.85 6.99
C PHE A 253 19.44 15.34 7.25
N GLU A 254 20.01 14.89 8.37
CA GLU A 254 20.05 13.49 8.80
C GLU A 254 19.11 13.30 10.00
N PRO A 255 17.91 12.69 9.82
CA PRO A 255 17.00 12.42 10.93
C PRO A 255 17.67 11.64 12.06
N PHE A 256 18.41 10.59 11.73
CA PHE A 256 19.11 9.74 12.71
C PHE A 256 20.60 9.75 12.42
N LYS A 257 21.33 10.62 13.14
CA LYS A 257 22.78 10.75 12.99
C LYS A 257 23.49 9.42 13.28
N GLY A 258 24.31 8.96 12.35
CA GLY A 258 25.01 7.67 12.43
C GLY A 258 24.20 6.47 11.92
N GLY A 259 22.97 6.68 11.48
CA GLY A 259 22.16 5.70 10.76
C GLY A 259 21.74 4.51 11.61
N PHE A 260 21.43 3.41 10.93
CA PHE A 260 21.04 2.12 11.48
C PHE A 260 22.16 1.13 11.23
N VAL A 261 22.90 0.75 12.28
CA VAL A 261 24.04 -0.16 12.17
C VAL A 261 23.56 -1.60 12.36
N PHE A 262 23.67 -2.40 11.31
CA PHE A 262 23.16 -3.77 11.26
C PHE A 262 24.20 -4.81 11.68
N ASP A 263 25.49 -4.47 11.62
CA ASP A 263 26.61 -5.37 11.93
C ASP A 263 27.05 -5.35 13.41
N SER A 264 26.25 -4.76 14.30
CA SER A 264 26.60 -4.57 15.71
C SER A 264 25.39 -4.70 16.63
N GLU A 265 25.38 -5.75 17.46
CA GLU A 265 24.33 -6.00 18.46
C GLU A 265 24.07 -4.79 19.37
N GLU A 266 25.13 -4.12 19.84
CA GLU A 266 25.03 -2.97 20.75
C GLU A 266 24.41 -1.73 20.11
N MET A 267 24.47 -1.63 18.77
CA MET A 267 24.00 -0.46 18.02
C MET A 267 22.64 -0.68 17.36
N ILE A 268 22.11 -1.91 17.38
CA ILE A 268 20.77 -2.21 16.91
C ILE A 268 19.77 -1.56 17.89
N PRO A 269 18.85 -0.69 17.42
CA PRO A 269 17.86 -0.05 18.29
C PRO A 269 17.02 -1.07 19.07
N GLY A 270 16.42 -0.69 20.20
CA GLY A 270 15.38 -1.46 20.89
C GLY A 270 13.99 -1.31 20.22
N PRO A 271 12.97 -2.11 20.62
CA PRO A 271 11.62 -2.06 20.03
C PRO A 271 10.94 -0.69 20.14
N GLU A 272 11.32 0.11 21.14
CA GLU A 272 10.88 1.49 21.34
C GLU A 272 11.45 2.47 20.30
N GLY A 273 12.46 2.04 19.52
CA GLY A 273 13.14 2.82 18.51
C GLY A 273 13.98 3.97 19.08
N ARG A 274 14.19 5.03 18.28
CA ARG A 274 14.98 6.21 18.66
C ARG A 274 14.21 7.49 18.37
N GLU A 275 14.53 8.51 19.15
CA GLU A 275 14.06 9.88 18.99
C GLU A 275 15.26 10.83 18.81
N SER A 276 15.10 11.83 17.94
CA SER A 276 16.05 12.92 17.75
C SER A 276 15.32 14.21 17.36
N SER A 277 15.98 15.35 17.55
CA SER A 277 15.55 16.65 17.03
C SER A 277 16.65 17.26 16.18
N VAL A 278 16.27 17.84 15.04
CA VAL A 278 17.18 18.52 14.12
C VAL A 278 16.63 19.91 13.80
N GLY A 279 17.43 20.96 14.05
CA GLY A 279 17.13 22.31 13.58
C GLY A 279 17.45 22.45 12.09
N VAL A 280 16.46 22.88 11.31
CA VAL A 280 16.55 22.97 9.85
C VAL A 280 16.14 24.37 9.40
N GLU A 281 17.07 25.09 8.76
CA GLU A 281 16.78 26.40 8.16
C GLU A 281 15.93 26.23 6.89
N VAL A 282 14.89 27.05 6.76
CA VAL A 282 13.98 27.06 5.61
C VAL A 282 14.44 28.08 4.57
N GLU A 283 14.47 27.70 3.30
CA GLU A 283 15.05 28.49 2.20
C GLU A 283 14.03 29.42 1.52
N SER A 284 12.73 29.19 1.72
CA SER A 284 11.64 29.93 1.07
C SER A 284 10.41 30.16 1.96
N ASP A 285 9.70 31.26 1.76
CA ASP A 285 8.42 31.54 2.42
C ASP A 285 7.37 30.48 2.02
N CYS A 286 6.91 29.67 2.97
CA CYS A 286 6.01 28.57 2.67
C CYS A 286 5.22 28.08 3.89
N VAL A 287 4.38 27.07 3.66
CA VAL A 287 3.90 26.17 4.72
C VAL A 287 4.64 24.85 4.56
N VAL A 288 5.31 24.40 5.62
CA VAL A 288 5.95 23.08 5.64
C VAL A 288 4.87 22.03 5.63
N GLY A 289 4.80 21.26 4.55
CA GLY A 289 3.75 20.29 4.31
C GLY A 289 4.17 18.85 4.63
N GLY A 290 5.44 18.55 4.52
CA GLY A 290 5.93 17.19 4.71
C GLY A 290 7.42 17.14 4.97
N VAL A 291 7.87 15.91 5.18
CA VAL A 291 9.29 15.54 5.15
C VAL A 291 9.47 14.54 4.02
N PHE A 292 10.24 14.93 3.00
CA PHE A 292 10.71 13.99 2.00
C PHE A 292 12.00 13.36 2.50
N PHE A 293 12.10 12.04 2.47
CA PHE A 293 13.28 11.33 2.91
C PHE A 293 13.60 10.14 2.00
N TRP A 294 14.85 9.72 2.01
CA TRP A 294 15.38 8.57 1.30
C TRP A 294 16.53 8.01 2.13
N TRP A 295 17.19 6.98 1.65
CA TRP A 295 18.28 6.35 2.39
C TRP A 295 19.46 5.96 1.49
N GLU A 296 20.63 5.90 2.11
CA GLU A 296 21.81 5.26 1.55
C GLU A 296 22.15 4.02 2.35
N LEU A 297 22.57 2.97 1.65
CA LEU A 297 22.89 1.67 2.21
C LEU A 297 24.36 1.36 1.97
N GLU A 298 25.15 1.25 3.04
CA GLU A 298 26.52 0.75 2.99
C GLU A 298 26.50 -0.77 3.16
N LEU A 299 26.83 -1.48 2.09
CA LEU A 299 26.70 -2.94 2.07
C LEU A 299 27.73 -3.64 2.96
N LEU A 300 28.97 -3.15 2.93
CA LEU A 300 30.08 -3.69 3.71
C LEU A 300 30.86 -2.55 4.36
N LYS A 301 31.00 -2.61 5.68
CA LYS A 301 31.62 -1.57 6.49
C LYS A 301 33.02 -1.18 6.01
N GLY A 302 33.20 0.10 5.70
CA GLY A 302 34.48 0.66 5.27
C GLY A 302 34.87 0.33 3.82
N SER A 303 34.01 -0.35 3.06
CA SER A 303 34.26 -0.69 1.66
C SER A 303 33.96 0.46 0.69
N GLY A 304 33.14 1.44 1.10
CA GLY A 304 32.60 2.49 0.23
C GLY A 304 31.55 1.99 -0.78
N LEU A 305 31.13 0.72 -0.70
CA LEU A 305 30.05 0.16 -1.53
C LEU A 305 28.71 0.67 -1.02
N LYS A 306 28.26 1.80 -1.57
CA LYS A 306 27.01 2.47 -1.19
C LYS A 306 25.99 2.43 -2.31
N TYR A 307 24.76 2.07 -1.96
CA TYR A 307 23.57 2.26 -2.77
C TYR A 307 22.78 3.46 -2.23
N SER A 308 22.09 4.21 -3.08
CA SER A 308 21.31 5.39 -2.67
C SER A 308 19.95 5.36 -3.34
N THR A 309 18.88 5.57 -2.58
CA THR A 309 17.51 5.74 -3.09
C THR A 309 17.16 7.21 -3.34
N GLU A 310 18.14 8.11 -3.29
CA GLU A 310 17.93 9.51 -3.68
C GLU A 310 17.46 9.58 -5.14
N TYR A 311 16.39 10.36 -5.36
CA TYR A 311 15.81 10.53 -6.69
C TYR A 311 16.88 10.98 -7.71
N GLY A 312 16.97 10.23 -8.81
CA GLY A 312 17.92 10.51 -9.91
C GLY A 312 19.36 10.02 -9.70
N LYS A 313 19.69 9.36 -8.57
CA LYS A 313 21.03 8.74 -8.38
C LYS A 313 21.17 7.38 -9.04
N GLN A 314 20.09 6.61 -9.11
CA GLN A 314 20.06 5.29 -9.75
C GLN A 314 19.24 5.36 -11.03
N GLN A 315 19.29 4.28 -11.81
CA GLN A 315 18.26 4.03 -12.81
C GLN A 315 16.89 3.99 -12.11
N PHE A 316 15.82 4.19 -12.87
CA PHE A 316 14.47 4.10 -12.33
C PHE A 316 14.23 2.77 -11.61
N GLN A 317 13.62 2.84 -10.43
CA GLN A 317 13.25 1.71 -9.60
C GLN A 317 11.84 1.88 -9.05
N ASP A 318 11.01 0.85 -9.19
CA ASP A 318 9.65 0.86 -8.63
C ASP A 318 9.57 0.18 -7.25
N HIS A 319 10.62 -0.56 -6.85
CA HIS A 319 10.66 -1.24 -5.55
C HIS A 319 11.14 -0.33 -4.40
N TRP A 320 12.03 0.63 -4.68
CA TRP A 320 12.54 1.61 -3.71
C TRP A 320 12.41 3.06 -4.22
N PRO A 321 11.18 3.60 -4.25
CA PRO A 321 10.98 5.03 -4.41
C PRO A 321 11.54 5.82 -3.21
N GLY A 322 11.57 7.15 -3.33
CA GLY A 322 11.71 8.01 -2.15
C GLY A 322 10.48 7.93 -1.25
N SER A 323 10.56 8.51 -0.07
CA SER A 323 9.49 8.51 0.93
C SER A 323 9.00 9.93 1.21
N LEU A 324 7.69 10.14 1.20
CA LEU A 324 7.06 11.39 1.61
C LEU A 324 6.21 11.18 2.85
N TYR A 325 6.67 11.67 4.00
CA TYR A 325 5.86 11.78 5.20
C TYR A 325 5.00 13.05 5.12
N VAL A 326 3.68 12.89 5.05
CA VAL A 326 2.75 14.03 5.06
C VAL A 326 2.51 14.46 6.50
N LEU A 327 2.86 15.71 6.84
CA LEU A 327 2.71 16.20 8.21
C LEU A 327 1.22 16.33 8.58
N PRO A 328 0.85 15.96 9.82
CA PRO A 328 -0.49 16.25 10.35
C PRO A 328 -0.70 17.76 10.47
N GLU A 329 -1.96 18.20 10.55
CA GLU A 329 -2.30 19.62 10.48
C GLU A 329 -1.65 20.47 11.59
N SER A 330 -1.55 19.96 12.82
CA SER A 330 -0.86 20.62 13.94
C SER A 330 0.63 20.82 13.71
N SER A 331 1.23 19.98 12.88
CA SER A 331 2.65 20.03 12.54
C SER A 331 2.89 20.78 11.24
N ARG A 332 1.87 21.32 10.57
CA ARG A 332 2.05 22.17 9.38
C ARG A 332 2.26 23.62 9.82
N ILE A 333 3.49 24.09 9.74
CA ILE A 333 3.86 25.43 10.19
C ILE A 333 4.14 26.35 8.99
N SER A 334 3.64 27.58 9.07
CA SER A 334 3.98 28.65 8.11
C SER A 334 5.28 29.32 8.53
N VAL A 335 6.24 29.41 7.63
CA VAL A 335 7.62 29.83 7.91
C VAL A 335 8.10 30.82 6.85
N LYS A 336 9.05 31.67 7.23
CA LYS A 336 9.75 32.57 6.30
C LYS A 336 11.14 32.03 5.96
N SER A 337 11.65 32.42 4.79
CA SER A 337 13.04 32.19 4.41
C SER A 337 13.99 32.68 5.51
N GLY A 338 14.93 31.82 5.91
CA GLY A 338 15.89 32.04 7.00
C GLY A 338 15.37 31.70 8.41
N GLU A 339 14.09 31.31 8.58
CA GLU A 339 13.62 30.78 9.87
C GLU A 339 14.07 29.33 10.07
N GLU A 340 14.39 28.98 11.31
CA GLU A 340 14.73 27.62 11.70
C GLU A 340 13.48 26.86 12.19
N VAL A 341 13.32 25.64 11.70
CA VAL A 341 12.29 24.69 12.10
C VAL A 341 12.95 23.56 12.86
N GLU A 342 12.46 23.26 14.06
CA GLU A 342 12.86 22.05 14.76
C GLU A 342 12.01 20.88 14.24
N VAL A 343 12.69 19.88 13.70
CA VAL A 343 12.11 18.64 13.19
C VAL A 343 12.40 17.54 14.20
N LYS A 344 11.36 17.08 14.90
CA LYS A 344 11.45 15.88 15.74
C LYS A 344 11.29 14.66 14.84
N CYS A 345 12.26 13.76 14.90
CA CYS A 345 12.33 12.53 14.11
C CYS A 345 12.24 11.33 15.05
N GLU A 346 11.35 10.41 14.74
CA GLU A 346 11.09 9.24 15.58
C GLU A 346 10.88 8.01 14.70
N HIS A 347 11.20 6.83 15.24
CA HIS A 347 10.90 5.57 14.58
C HIS A 347 10.56 4.49 15.60
N ASP A 348 9.90 3.42 15.15
CA ASP A 348 9.78 2.15 15.87
C ASP A 348 10.45 1.03 15.05
N ASP A 349 10.03 -0.23 15.19
CA ASP A 349 10.60 -1.36 14.45
C ASP A 349 10.26 -1.36 12.94
N GLY A 350 9.25 -0.61 12.49
CA GLY A 350 8.78 -0.63 11.10
C GLY A 350 8.29 0.70 10.53
N ASN A 351 8.19 1.76 11.33
CA ASN A 351 7.66 3.05 10.91
C ASN A 351 8.61 4.18 11.27
N ILE A 352 8.64 5.21 10.43
CA ILE A 352 9.33 6.48 10.68
C ILE A 352 8.32 7.61 10.61
N TRP A 353 8.42 8.55 11.55
CA TRP A 353 7.57 9.73 11.55
C TRP A 353 8.25 11.00 12.01
N PHE A 354 7.61 12.11 11.65
CA PHE A 354 8.13 13.44 11.89
C PHE A 354 7.06 14.35 12.48
N THR A 355 7.48 15.25 13.35
CA THR A 355 6.69 16.42 13.76
C THR A 355 7.56 17.66 13.60
N THR A 356 6.95 18.80 13.30
CA THR A 356 7.68 20.07 13.21
C THR A 356 7.09 21.10 14.14
N VAL A 357 7.98 21.83 14.80
CA VAL A 357 7.64 22.95 15.68
C VAL A 357 8.46 24.17 15.28
N LYS A 358 7.89 25.36 15.46
CA LYS A 358 8.65 26.60 15.28
C LYS A 358 9.65 26.74 16.42
N SER A 359 10.91 26.98 16.12
CA SER A 359 11.91 27.35 17.11
C SER A 359 11.60 28.74 17.67
N SER A 360 10.80 28.84 18.73
CA SER A 360 10.59 30.09 19.46
C SER A 360 11.50 30.16 20.69
N ASN A 361 12.19 31.29 20.87
CA ASN A 361 12.85 31.67 22.13
C ASN A 361 11.85 32.01 23.28
N ASP A 362 10.55 31.84 23.07
CA ASP A 362 9.54 32.05 24.11
C ASP A 362 9.21 30.73 24.80
N THR A 363 9.71 30.59 26.03
CA THR A 363 9.21 29.64 27.02
C THR A 363 7.81 30.03 27.46
N ASP A 364 6.82 29.89 26.59
CA ASP A 364 5.42 29.94 26.99
C ASP A 364 4.81 28.56 26.78
N ASN A 365 4.65 27.87 27.93
CA ASN A 365 3.82 26.69 28.17
C ASN A 365 3.14 26.12 26.91
N VAL A 366 3.77 25.11 26.30
CA VAL A 366 3.03 24.06 25.57
C VAL A 366 2.32 23.21 26.63
N GLY A 367 1.39 23.84 27.34
CA GLY A 367 0.36 23.11 28.05
C GLY A 367 -0.42 22.37 26.99
N ASN A 368 -0.54 21.05 27.16
CA ASN A 368 -1.54 20.21 26.51
C ASN A 368 -2.88 20.96 26.45
N LYS A 369 -3.11 21.74 25.39
CA LYS A 369 -4.44 22.22 25.04
C LYS A 369 -5.13 21.01 24.44
N ARG A 370 -5.57 20.11 25.33
CA ARG A 370 -6.73 19.28 25.04
C ARG A 370 -7.83 20.25 24.67
N PHE A 371 -8.13 20.33 23.39
CA PHE A 371 -9.37 20.92 22.93
C PHE A 371 -10.49 20.20 23.69
N LYS A 372 -11.16 20.94 24.59
CA LYS A 372 -12.44 20.49 25.11
C LYS A 372 -13.42 20.67 23.97
N SER A 373 -13.56 19.65 23.13
CA SER A 373 -14.77 19.49 22.35
C SER A 373 -15.87 19.13 23.34
N ASP A 374 -16.87 19.99 23.51
CA ASP A 374 -18.13 19.66 24.22
C ASP A 374 -19.01 18.69 23.37
N GLY A 375 -18.38 17.87 22.53
CA GLY A 375 -18.98 16.88 21.65
C GLY A 375 -18.75 15.47 22.18
N VAL A 376 -19.66 14.57 21.78
CA VAL A 376 -19.62 13.13 22.01
C VAL A 376 -18.19 12.59 21.84
N LYS A 377 -17.68 11.85 22.84
CA LYS A 377 -16.40 11.13 22.72
C LYS A 377 -16.52 10.08 21.61
N ILE A 378 -15.97 10.38 20.44
CA ILE A 378 -15.84 9.45 19.31
C ILE A 378 -14.85 8.36 19.71
N PRO A 379 -15.05 7.09 19.32
CA PRO A 379 -14.05 6.05 19.52
C PRO A 379 -12.68 6.47 18.93
N PRO A 380 -11.57 6.16 19.61
CA PRO A 380 -10.22 6.63 19.24
C PRO A 380 -9.63 5.98 17.96
N GLU A 381 -10.35 5.08 17.30
CA GLU A 381 -9.88 4.36 16.12
C GLU A 381 -10.82 4.68 14.94
N LEU A 382 -10.47 5.72 14.19
CA LEU A 382 -11.09 5.97 12.89
C LEU A 382 -10.54 4.97 11.86
N PRO A 383 -11.24 4.70 10.76
CA PRO A 383 -10.69 3.91 9.68
C PRO A 383 -9.54 4.66 8.97
N THR A 384 -8.41 3.98 8.75
CA THR A 384 -7.28 4.54 8.03
C THR A 384 -7.48 4.40 6.53
N PHE A 385 -7.91 5.47 5.85
CA PHE A 385 -8.04 5.50 4.39
C PHE A 385 -6.69 5.61 3.67
N SER A 386 -6.57 4.92 2.52
CA SER A 386 -5.45 5.08 1.58
C SER A 386 -5.33 6.54 1.11
N ALA A 387 -4.14 6.93 0.66
CA ALA A 387 -3.93 8.27 0.11
C ALA A 387 -4.77 8.54 -1.14
N ALA A 388 -4.97 7.52 -1.98
CA ALA A 388 -5.84 7.60 -3.15
C ALA A 388 -7.31 7.81 -2.73
N ARG A 389 -7.81 7.07 -1.73
CA ARG A 389 -9.16 7.30 -1.18
C ARG A 389 -9.27 8.70 -0.57
N MET A 390 -8.25 9.16 0.15
CA MET A 390 -8.24 10.52 0.70
C MET A 390 -8.27 11.59 -0.40
N ASN A 391 -7.55 11.37 -1.50
CA ASN A 391 -7.56 12.25 -2.66
C ASN A 391 -8.95 12.26 -3.34
N MET A 392 -9.58 11.09 -3.49
CA MET A 392 -10.96 10.98 -4.00
C MET A 392 -11.96 11.74 -3.14
N LEU A 393 -11.85 11.63 -1.81
CA LEU A 393 -12.70 12.36 -0.87
C LEU A 393 -12.50 13.87 -0.99
N ASN A 394 -11.27 14.34 -1.22
CA ASN A 394 -10.95 15.77 -1.35
C ASN A 394 -11.12 16.34 -2.79
N CYS A 395 -11.57 15.54 -3.76
CA CYS A 395 -11.72 15.99 -5.14
C CYS A 395 -13.02 16.81 -5.33
N THR A 396 -12.88 18.14 -5.45
CA THR A 396 -14.03 19.06 -5.56
C THR A 396 -14.84 18.88 -6.84
N GLU A 397 -14.19 18.49 -7.93
CA GLU A 397 -14.77 18.24 -9.24
C GLU A 397 -15.69 17.01 -9.19
N ARG A 398 -15.22 15.96 -8.49
CA ARG A 398 -16.00 14.77 -8.18
C ARG A 398 -17.20 15.11 -7.29
N ALA A 399 -16.99 15.90 -6.24
CA ALA A 399 -18.08 16.34 -5.37
C ALA A 399 -19.15 17.15 -6.13
N LYS A 400 -18.74 18.05 -7.03
CA LYS A 400 -19.66 18.79 -7.92
C LYS A 400 -20.44 17.86 -8.86
N PHE A 401 -19.78 16.86 -9.44
CA PHE A 401 -20.45 15.86 -10.28
C PHE A 401 -21.52 15.10 -9.49
N PHE A 402 -21.24 14.75 -8.24
CA PHE A 402 -22.16 14.07 -7.35
C PHE A 402 -23.36 14.89 -6.92
N ASN A 403 -23.29 16.23 -6.93
CA ASN A 403 -24.49 17.04 -6.74
C ASN A 403 -25.54 16.81 -7.84
N GLY A 404 -25.14 16.35 -9.04
CA GLY A 404 -26.08 15.92 -10.09
C GLY A 404 -26.99 14.76 -9.66
N LEU A 405 -26.60 13.97 -8.65
CA LEU A 405 -27.49 12.97 -8.04
C LEU A 405 -28.78 13.62 -7.51
N LEU A 406 -28.70 14.83 -6.95
CA LEU A 406 -29.84 15.50 -6.35
C LEU A 406 -30.96 15.85 -7.34
N ASP A 407 -30.68 15.80 -8.65
CA ASP A 407 -31.70 15.95 -9.69
C ASP A 407 -32.54 14.67 -9.87
N CYS A 408 -32.02 13.53 -9.43
CA CYS A 408 -32.68 12.22 -9.47
C CYS A 408 -33.41 11.88 -8.16
N VAL A 409 -33.17 12.62 -7.07
CA VAL A 409 -33.74 12.36 -5.74
C VAL A 409 -35.00 13.19 -5.52
N GLN A 410 -36.11 12.52 -5.23
CA GLN A 410 -37.38 13.14 -4.87
C GLN A 410 -37.62 13.11 -3.36
N GLY A 411 -38.52 13.98 -2.87
CA GLY A 411 -38.94 14.02 -1.45
C GLY A 411 -39.43 12.67 -0.89
N SER A 412 -40.02 11.85 -1.76
CA SER A 412 -40.53 10.51 -1.44
C SER A 412 -39.52 9.40 -1.69
N SER A 413 -38.32 9.70 -2.20
CA SER A 413 -37.36 8.67 -2.57
C SER A 413 -36.88 7.88 -1.36
N ARG A 414 -36.84 6.56 -1.52
CA ARG A 414 -36.24 5.60 -0.59
C ARG A 414 -34.93 5.13 -1.21
N VAL A 415 -33.84 5.64 -0.67
CA VAL A 415 -32.50 5.50 -1.26
C VAL A 415 -31.74 4.37 -0.57
N LEU A 416 -31.14 3.48 -1.35
CA LEU A 416 -30.17 2.50 -0.87
C LEU A 416 -28.78 2.89 -1.37
N ASP A 417 -27.89 3.21 -0.45
CA ASP A 417 -26.47 3.38 -0.73
C ASP A 417 -25.75 2.04 -0.56
N VAL A 418 -24.96 1.63 -1.55
CA VAL A 418 -24.29 0.31 -1.61
C VAL A 418 -22.77 0.41 -1.77
N SER A 419 -22.16 1.52 -1.41
CA SER A 419 -20.69 1.68 -1.39
C SER A 419 -20.18 1.92 0.02
N ASP A 420 -18.97 1.45 0.31
CA ASP A 420 -18.38 1.58 1.64
C ASP A 420 -17.99 3.05 1.91
N PHE A 421 -18.36 3.59 3.07
CA PHE A 421 -18.18 5.00 3.44
C PHE A 421 -18.52 5.98 2.30
N CYS A 422 -19.72 5.84 1.77
CA CYS A 422 -20.18 6.60 0.62
C CYS A 422 -20.85 7.91 1.03
N LEU A 423 -20.38 9.01 0.45
CA LEU A 423 -20.91 10.34 0.66
C LEU A 423 -22.17 10.60 -0.18
N LEU A 424 -22.47 9.79 -1.20
CA LEU A 424 -23.68 9.96 -2.00
C LEU A 424 -24.96 9.74 -1.19
N GLY A 425 -25.01 8.74 -0.31
CA GLY A 425 -26.12 8.58 0.62
C GLY A 425 -26.30 9.83 1.49
N LEU A 426 -25.19 10.37 2.00
CA LEU A 426 -25.19 11.59 2.81
C LEU A 426 -25.63 12.83 2.03
N ILE A 427 -25.28 12.94 0.75
CA ILE A 427 -25.77 14.03 -0.11
C ILE A 427 -27.28 13.86 -0.34
N ALA A 428 -27.72 12.65 -0.67
CA ALA A 428 -29.12 12.32 -0.97
C ALA A 428 -30.06 12.59 0.21
N LYS A 429 -29.59 12.46 1.47
CA LYS A 429 -30.40 12.70 2.69
C LYS A 429 -31.13 14.05 2.68
N SER A 430 -30.58 15.05 2.00
CA SER A 430 -31.08 16.43 1.97
C SER A 430 -32.44 16.51 1.28
N LYS A 431 -32.68 15.65 0.29
CA LYS A 431 -33.92 15.59 -0.48
C LYS A 431 -34.70 14.29 -0.28
N ALA A 432 -34.03 13.17 0.01
CA ALA A 432 -34.67 11.87 0.13
C ALA A 432 -35.61 11.78 1.36
N GLY A 433 -36.65 10.96 1.21
CA GLY A 433 -37.54 10.62 2.33
C GLY A 433 -36.84 9.72 3.34
N SER A 434 -36.04 8.77 2.86
CA SER A 434 -35.17 7.93 3.69
C SER A 434 -33.95 7.45 2.92
N VAL A 435 -32.89 7.11 3.67
CA VAL A 435 -31.65 6.52 3.17
C VAL A 435 -31.30 5.30 4.04
N THR A 436 -30.95 4.19 3.39
CA THR A 436 -30.28 3.05 4.01
C THR A 436 -28.87 2.97 3.41
N SER A 437 -27.82 3.03 4.23
CA SER A 437 -26.43 2.80 3.83
C SER A 437 -26.02 1.38 4.14
N LEU A 438 -25.65 0.62 3.12
CA LEU A 438 -25.12 -0.73 3.24
C LEU A 438 -23.60 -0.68 3.30
N GLU A 439 -23.04 -1.01 4.47
CA GLU A 439 -21.60 -1.01 4.73
C GLU A 439 -21.12 -2.47 4.76
N SER A 440 -20.37 -2.88 3.76
CA SER A 440 -20.26 -4.30 3.40
C SER A 440 -19.18 -5.09 4.14
N CYS A 441 -18.18 -4.39 4.71
CA CYS A 441 -16.95 -5.01 5.19
C CYS A 441 -16.64 -4.72 6.67
N ASP A 442 -16.04 -3.57 6.98
CA ASP A 442 -15.53 -3.28 8.32
C ASP A 442 -16.58 -2.61 9.24
N PRO A 443 -16.92 -3.20 10.40
CA PRO A 443 -17.73 -2.55 11.42
C PRO A 443 -17.20 -1.17 11.86
N LYS A 444 -15.88 -0.94 11.86
CA LYS A 444 -15.28 0.37 12.16
C LYS A 444 -15.64 1.40 11.10
N LEU A 445 -15.63 1.00 9.83
CA LEU A 445 -16.03 1.87 8.73
C LEU A 445 -17.52 2.19 8.80
N ALA A 446 -18.36 1.21 9.12
CA ALA A 446 -19.79 1.44 9.35
C ALA A 446 -20.05 2.40 10.52
N LEU A 447 -19.31 2.24 11.63
CA LEU A 447 -19.36 3.15 12.77
C LEU A 447 -18.90 4.57 12.39
N HIS A 448 -17.90 4.68 11.51
CA HIS A 448 -17.45 5.95 10.98
C HIS A 448 -18.54 6.62 10.13
N SER A 449 -19.17 5.91 9.19
CA SER A 449 -20.33 6.39 8.43
C SER A 449 -21.44 6.88 9.36
N ALA A 450 -21.77 6.11 10.41
CA ALA A 450 -22.76 6.48 11.40
C ALA A 450 -22.38 7.76 12.17
N THR A 451 -21.10 7.92 12.53
CA THR A 451 -20.58 9.12 13.19
C THR A 451 -20.74 10.34 12.27
N VAL A 452 -20.36 10.23 11.00
CA VAL A 452 -20.58 11.32 10.03
C VAL A 452 -22.06 11.65 9.89
N ALA A 453 -22.90 10.65 9.62
CA ALA A 453 -24.32 10.85 9.37
C ALA A 453 -25.08 11.40 10.59
N GLN A 454 -24.94 10.74 11.74
CA GLN A 454 -25.84 10.93 12.88
C GLN A 454 -25.28 11.93 13.89
N VAL A 455 -23.96 11.97 14.08
CA VAL A 455 -23.32 12.89 15.03
C VAL A 455 -22.98 14.22 14.36
N HIS A 456 -22.19 14.20 13.29
CA HIS A 456 -21.70 15.43 12.66
C HIS A 456 -22.75 16.12 11.79
N ASN A 457 -23.71 15.36 11.28
CA ASN A 457 -24.75 15.88 10.39
C ASN A 457 -26.16 15.84 11.01
N GLY A 458 -26.30 15.38 12.26
CA GLY A 458 -27.55 15.41 13.03
C GLY A 458 -28.72 14.64 12.39
N VAL A 459 -28.43 13.63 11.57
CA VAL A 459 -29.48 12.86 10.88
C VAL A 459 -29.97 11.74 11.79
N SER A 460 -31.28 11.60 11.94
CA SER A 460 -31.83 10.56 12.80
C SER A 460 -31.69 9.16 12.15
N PRO A 461 -31.51 8.08 12.93
CA PRO A 461 -31.43 6.72 12.41
C PRO A 461 -32.67 6.29 11.60
N GLU A 462 -33.84 6.86 11.89
CA GLU A 462 -35.07 6.59 11.14
C GLU A 462 -35.09 7.23 9.75
N LYS A 463 -34.26 8.26 9.52
CA LYS A 463 -34.09 8.88 8.21
C LYS A 463 -32.85 8.35 7.47
N PHE A 464 -31.79 8.01 8.21
CA PHE A 464 -30.55 7.48 7.68
C PHE A 464 -30.09 6.28 8.52
N SER A 465 -30.41 5.08 8.04
CA SER A 465 -30.02 3.83 8.70
C SER A 465 -28.70 3.32 8.13
N ILE A 466 -27.81 2.82 8.99
CA ILE A 466 -26.58 2.13 8.59
C ILE A 466 -26.77 0.64 8.85
N VAL A 467 -26.56 -0.17 7.83
CA VAL A 467 -26.66 -1.62 7.90
C VAL A 467 -25.29 -2.21 7.56
N ASN A 468 -24.60 -2.76 8.57
CA ASN A 468 -23.32 -3.41 8.36
C ASN A 468 -23.53 -4.90 8.05
N CYS A 469 -23.60 -5.25 6.76
CA CYS A 469 -23.69 -6.63 6.28
C CYS A 469 -23.30 -6.71 4.80
N GLY A 470 -22.97 -7.91 4.32
CA GLY A 470 -22.79 -8.15 2.88
C GLY A 470 -24.12 -8.01 2.12
N ALA A 471 -24.06 -7.63 0.84
CA ALA A 471 -25.24 -7.43 0.00
C ALA A 471 -26.19 -8.64 -0.05
N VAL A 472 -25.64 -9.86 -0.03
CA VAL A 472 -26.40 -11.12 0.03
C VAL A 472 -27.26 -11.24 1.30
N ALA A 473 -26.78 -10.71 2.42
CA ALA A 473 -27.48 -10.77 3.69
C ALA A 473 -28.55 -9.67 3.85
N LEU A 474 -28.54 -8.62 3.01
CA LEU A 474 -29.50 -7.53 3.09
C LEU A 474 -30.91 -8.03 2.76
N GLN A 475 -31.87 -7.83 3.65
CA GLN A 475 -33.29 -8.16 3.46
C GLN A 475 -34.14 -6.89 3.51
N ALA A 476 -35.38 -6.96 3.01
CA ALA A 476 -36.28 -5.82 3.01
C ALA A 476 -36.52 -5.24 4.42
N GLU A 477 -36.56 -6.08 5.45
CA GLU A 477 -36.71 -5.68 6.86
C GLU A 477 -35.54 -4.86 7.42
N HIS A 478 -34.37 -4.91 6.79
CA HIS A 478 -33.22 -4.09 7.17
C HIS A 478 -33.31 -2.67 6.60
N LEU A 479 -34.17 -2.43 5.61
CA LEU A 479 -34.37 -1.12 5.00
C LEU A 479 -35.17 -0.22 5.94
N VAL A 480 -34.99 1.09 5.83
CA VAL A 480 -35.82 2.05 6.55
C VAL A 480 -37.29 1.80 6.23
N GLY A 481 -38.10 1.54 7.26
CA GLY A 481 -39.54 1.25 7.14
C GLY A 481 -39.88 -0.15 6.61
N GLY A 482 -38.89 -1.01 6.33
CA GLY A 482 -39.13 -2.34 5.77
C GLY A 482 -39.62 -2.32 4.31
N GLU A 483 -39.50 -1.19 3.63
CA GLU A 483 -40.05 -0.98 2.29
C GLU A 483 -38.99 -1.08 1.20
N LYS A 484 -39.41 -1.53 0.01
CA LYS A 484 -38.54 -1.60 -1.16
C LYS A 484 -38.03 -0.22 -1.57
N VAL A 485 -36.77 -0.15 -2.00
CA VAL A 485 -36.16 1.10 -2.46
C VAL A 485 -36.56 1.46 -3.89
N ASP A 486 -36.53 2.75 -4.20
CA ASP A 486 -36.79 3.28 -5.54
C ASP A 486 -35.58 3.95 -6.18
N LEU A 487 -34.49 4.11 -5.43
CA LEU A 487 -33.21 4.60 -5.94
C LEU A 487 -32.06 3.85 -5.26
N ILE A 488 -31.14 3.29 -6.05
CA ILE A 488 -29.86 2.75 -5.57
C ILE A 488 -28.74 3.72 -5.97
N VAL A 489 -27.85 4.05 -5.05
CA VAL A 489 -26.71 4.94 -5.29
C VAL A 489 -25.40 4.28 -4.85
N GLY A 490 -24.29 4.69 -5.45
CA GLY A 490 -22.98 4.32 -4.94
C GLY A 490 -21.86 5.13 -5.55
N GLU A 491 -20.88 5.47 -4.72
CA GLU A 491 -19.61 6.02 -5.16
C GLU A 491 -18.77 5.03 -5.96
N CYS A 492 -19.11 3.75 -5.86
CA CYS A 492 -18.36 2.63 -6.42
C CYS A 492 -16.94 2.60 -5.85
N TRP A 493 -16.84 2.65 -4.53
CA TRP A 493 -15.62 2.39 -3.78
C TRP A 493 -15.92 1.38 -2.69
N TYR A 494 -15.03 0.40 -2.54
CA TYR A 494 -15.16 -0.71 -1.60
C TYR A 494 -13.80 -0.95 -0.97
N GLU A 495 -13.74 -0.96 0.36
CA GLU A 495 -12.48 -1.01 1.10
C GLU A 495 -11.64 -2.23 0.70
N LYS A 496 -12.30 -3.39 0.58
CA LYS A 496 -11.69 -4.66 0.21
C LYS A 496 -11.27 -4.80 -1.25
N MET A 497 -11.64 -3.85 -2.09
CA MET A 497 -11.18 -3.78 -3.49
C MET A 497 -10.08 -2.72 -3.66
N GLY A 498 -9.74 -2.02 -2.57
CA GLY A 498 -8.76 -0.96 -2.53
C GLY A 498 -9.02 0.10 -3.61
N ASP A 499 -7.97 0.44 -4.35
CA ASP A 499 -8.00 1.47 -5.37
C ASP A 499 -8.25 0.90 -6.80
N ASN A 500 -8.70 -0.36 -6.93
CA ASN A 500 -9.04 -0.95 -8.23
C ASN A 500 -10.42 -0.48 -8.72
N VAL A 501 -10.43 0.65 -9.44
CA VAL A 501 -11.66 1.33 -9.89
C VAL A 501 -12.53 0.50 -10.85
N ILE A 502 -11.93 -0.33 -11.71
CA ILE A 502 -12.67 -1.18 -12.66
C ILE A 502 -13.45 -2.24 -11.87
N LEU A 503 -12.78 -2.86 -10.91
CA LEU A 503 -13.34 -3.90 -10.07
C LEU A 503 -14.43 -3.35 -9.15
N CYS A 504 -14.24 -2.16 -8.59
CA CYS A 504 -15.29 -1.49 -7.83
C CYS A 504 -16.53 -1.20 -8.69
N ALA A 505 -16.36 -0.78 -9.95
CA ALA A 505 -17.48 -0.57 -10.87
C ALA A 505 -18.22 -1.87 -11.22
N LEU A 506 -17.49 -2.96 -11.44
CA LEU A 506 -18.07 -4.29 -11.68
C LEU A 506 -18.79 -4.81 -10.43
N ASN A 507 -18.22 -4.61 -9.24
CA ASN A 507 -18.87 -4.96 -7.99
C ASN A 507 -20.19 -4.24 -7.81
N PHE A 508 -20.20 -2.92 -8.02
CA PHE A 508 -21.43 -2.13 -7.97
C PHE A 508 -22.49 -2.67 -8.94
N HIS A 509 -22.09 -3.05 -10.16
CA HIS A 509 -22.98 -3.68 -11.13
C HIS A 509 -23.65 -4.95 -10.58
N TYR A 510 -22.85 -5.90 -10.08
CA TYR A 510 -23.37 -7.18 -9.60
C TYR A 510 -24.17 -7.04 -8.30
N VAL A 511 -23.76 -6.16 -7.38
CA VAL A 511 -24.53 -5.84 -6.17
C VAL A 511 -25.90 -5.29 -6.53
N CYS A 512 -25.97 -4.28 -7.40
CA CYS A 512 -27.26 -3.70 -7.82
C CYS A 512 -28.15 -4.75 -8.48
N ARG A 513 -27.58 -5.57 -9.38
CA ARG A 513 -28.33 -6.63 -10.06
C ARG A 513 -28.89 -7.66 -9.07
N GLY A 514 -28.05 -8.20 -8.18
CA GLY A 514 -28.46 -9.21 -7.21
C GLY A 514 -29.52 -8.70 -6.24
N LEU A 515 -29.41 -7.45 -5.78
CA LEU A 515 -30.42 -6.82 -4.92
C LEU A 515 -31.77 -6.68 -5.63
N LEU A 516 -31.78 -6.25 -6.89
CA LEU A 516 -33.00 -6.11 -7.67
C LEU A 516 -33.65 -7.45 -8.02
N GLU A 517 -32.85 -8.47 -8.38
CA GLU A 517 -33.35 -9.84 -8.60
C GLU A 517 -33.97 -10.44 -7.33
N ARG A 518 -33.47 -10.07 -6.15
CA ARG A 518 -34.03 -10.45 -4.84
C ARG A 518 -35.21 -9.57 -4.40
N GLY A 519 -35.63 -8.61 -5.21
CA GLY A 519 -36.80 -7.78 -4.96
C GLY A 519 -36.61 -6.70 -3.90
N ILE A 520 -35.37 -6.29 -3.61
CA ILE A 520 -35.04 -5.19 -2.68
C ILE A 520 -35.50 -3.85 -3.24
N GLY A 521 -35.42 -3.65 -4.56
CA GLY A 521 -35.96 -2.47 -5.24
C GLY A 521 -37.35 -2.69 -5.84
N VAL A 522 -38.05 -1.59 -6.12
CA VAL A 522 -39.26 -1.58 -6.96
C VAL A 522 -38.89 -1.80 -8.43
N GLU A 523 -39.88 -2.14 -9.28
CA GLU A 523 -39.64 -2.41 -10.70
C GLU A 523 -39.06 -1.20 -11.46
N SER A 524 -39.46 0.02 -11.08
CA SER A 524 -38.97 1.28 -11.64
C SER A 524 -37.75 1.84 -10.88
N CYS A 525 -37.04 1.02 -10.11
CA CYS A 525 -35.93 1.49 -9.29
C CYS A 525 -34.83 2.09 -10.17
N ALA A 526 -34.50 3.35 -9.92
CA ALA A 526 -33.42 4.06 -10.59
C ALA A 526 -32.06 3.70 -9.95
N ILE A 527 -30.97 3.82 -10.71
CA ILE A 527 -29.63 3.52 -10.23
C ILE A 527 -28.67 4.63 -10.63
N PHE A 528 -27.84 5.08 -9.69
CA PHE A 528 -26.80 6.07 -9.91
C PHE A 528 -25.43 5.59 -9.38
N PRO A 529 -24.40 5.51 -10.23
CA PRO A 529 -24.42 5.71 -11.68
C PRO A 529 -25.17 4.58 -12.41
N SER A 530 -25.82 4.89 -13.53
CA SER A 530 -26.57 3.90 -14.33
C SER A 530 -25.70 3.11 -15.31
N MET A 531 -24.46 3.53 -15.52
CA MET A 531 -23.55 3.00 -16.53
C MET A 531 -22.09 3.35 -16.22
N PHE A 532 -21.19 2.43 -16.56
CA PHE A 532 -19.76 2.66 -16.61
C PHE A 532 -19.23 2.50 -18.03
N ARG A 533 -18.15 3.23 -18.34
CA ARG A 533 -17.36 3.07 -19.55
C ARG A 533 -15.92 2.82 -19.13
N ILE A 534 -15.39 1.69 -19.57
CA ILE A 534 -13.98 1.37 -19.43
C ILE A 534 -13.29 1.97 -20.65
N MET A 535 -12.32 2.83 -20.39
CA MET A 535 -11.54 3.54 -21.40
C MET A 535 -10.13 2.96 -21.40
N ALA A 536 -9.51 2.88 -22.58
CA ALA A 536 -8.10 2.53 -22.73
C ALA A 536 -7.39 3.60 -23.57
N VAL A 537 -6.13 3.84 -23.24
CA VAL A 537 -5.24 4.73 -23.99
C VAL A 537 -3.86 4.09 -24.05
N ALA A 538 -3.24 4.10 -25.23
CA ALA A 538 -1.85 3.69 -25.37
C ALA A 538 -0.97 4.81 -24.83
N ILE A 539 -0.05 4.48 -23.94
CA ILE A 539 0.87 5.45 -23.31
C ILE A 539 2.32 5.03 -23.54
N GLN A 540 3.22 6.01 -23.47
CA GLN A 540 4.65 5.81 -23.37
C GLN A 540 5.16 6.44 -22.07
N PHE A 541 5.78 5.64 -21.21
CA PHE A 541 6.42 6.14 -20.00
C PHE A 541 7.72 6.89 -20.31
N ASN A 542 7.91 8.01 -19.61
CA ASN A 542 9.03 8.92 -19.78
C ASN A 542 10.19 8.61 -18.81
N ASP A 543 9.90 7.85 -17.76
CA ASP A 543 10.75 7.59 -16.59
C ASP A 543 11.37 6.19 -16.57
N GLY A 544 11.13 5.34 -17.58
CA GLY A 544 11.77 4.03 -17.69
C GLY A 544 11.01 2.89 -17.01
N MET A 545 9.77 3.13 -16.56
CA MET A 545 8.88 2.13 -15.99
C MET A 545 8.77 0.84 -16.84
N GLN A 546 8.72 0.97 -18.16
CA GLN A 546 8.68 -0.15 -19.10
C GLN A 546 9.88 -1.11 -18.96
N ASN A 547 11.03 -0.61 -18.51
CA ASN A 547 12.24 -1.42 -18.33
C ASN A 547 12.29 -2.10 -16.97
N ALA A 548 11.58 -1.58 -15.95
CA ALA A 548 11.51 -2.17 -14.63
C ALA A 548 10.71 -3.47 -14.60
N TYR A 549 10.00 -3.77 -15.69
CA TYR A 549 8.97 -4.78 -15.75
C TYR A 549 9.13 -5.73 -16.96
N LYS A 550 10.31 -5.77 -17.59
CA LYS A 550 10.59 -6.75 -18.66
C LYS A 550 10.92 -8.14 -18.09
N ASN A 551 10.98 -9.14 -18.97
CA ASN A 551 11.49 -10.48 -18.62
C ASN A 551 12.91 -10.39 -18.03
N VAL A 552 13.13 -11.13 -16.95
CA VAL A 552 14.37 -11.10 -16.16
C VAL A 552 15.47 -11.90 -16.84
N LYS A 553 15.19 -13.14 -17.25
CA LYS A 553 16.09 -14.11 -17.87
C LYS A 553 17.33 -14.47 -17.04
N GLU A 554 18.25 -13.53 -16.83
CA GLU A 554 19.51 -13.75 -16.14
C GLU A 554 19.82 -12.57 -15.22
N VAL A 555 20.30 -12.86 -14.01
CA VAL A 555 20.74 -11.85 -13.04
C VAL A 555 22.13 -12.21 -12.52
N GLU A 556 23.09 -11.29 -12.69
CA GLU A 556 24.48 -11.48 -12.27
C GLU A 556 25.14 -12.76 -12.81
N GLY A 557 24.67 -13.33 -13.92
CA GLY A 557 25.16 -14.60 -14.47
C GLY A 557 24.44 -15.87 -13.95
N PHE A 558 23.33 -15.71 -13.23
CA PHE A 558 22.45 -16.83 -12.81
C PHE A 558 21.16 -16.84 -13.63
N ASP A 559 20.79 -18.02 -14.11
CA ASP A 559 19.54 -18.24 -14.82
C ASP A 559 18.34 -18.01 -13.87
N HIS A 560 17.47 -17.08 -14.24
CA HIS A 560 16.20 -16.77 -13.59
C HIS A 560 15.04 -16.99 -14.56
N GLY A 561 15.23 -17.68 -15.69
CA GLY A 561 14.21 -17.95 -16.69
C GLY A 561 13.00 -18.70 -16.15
N ASP A 562 13.17 -19.52 -15.10
CA ASP A 562 12.06 -20.15 -14.39
C ASP A 562 11.07 -19.13 -13.84
N LEU A 563 11.51 -17.93 -13.43
CA LEU A 563 10.63 -16.84 -13.01
C LEU A 563 9.81 -16.28 -14.19
N ASP A 564 10.41 -16.19 -15.39
CA ASP A 564 9.70 -15.70 -16.57
C ASP A 564 8.68 -16.73 -17.09
N VAL A 565 8.99 -18.02 -16.97
CA VAL A 565 8.10 -19.14 -17.34
C VAL A 565 6.99 -19.34 -16.31
N MET A 566 7.31 -19.25 -15.02
CA MET A 566 6.34 -19.33 -13.93
C MET A 566 5.60 -18.01 -13.71
N GLY A 567 6.05 -16.89 -14.30
CA GLY A 567 5.27 -15.67 -14.52
C GLY A 567 4.56 -15.65 -15.88
N ALA A 568 4.89 -16.61 -16.76
CA ALA A 568 4.32 -16.95 -18.07
C ALA A 568 3.95 -15.78 -19.02
N ASP A 569 4.92 -14.96 -19.46
CA ASP A 569 4.70 -13.79 -20.35
C ASP A 569 4.14 -12.55 -19.62
N ASN A 570 4.95 -12.00 -18.70
CA ASN A 570 4.64 -11.07 -17.59
C ASN A 570 3.85 -9.76 -17.85
N TYR A 571 3.28 -9.51 -19.04
CA TYR A 571 2.26 -8.47 -19.30
C TYR A 571 1.21 -8.88 -20.34
N GLU A 572 1.41 -10.00 -21.05
CA GLU A 572 0.43 -10.47 -22.03
C GLU A 572 -0.76 -11.16 -21.35
N ASN A 573 -0.57 -11.67 -20.12
CA ASN A 573 -1.58 -12.41 -19.35
C ASN A 573 -1.99 -11.76 -18.01
N PHE A 574 -1.34 -10.68 -17.58
CA PHE A 574 -1.61 -10.01 -16.30
C PHE A 574 -1.77 -8.50 -16.45
N ASP A 575 -2.89 -7.97 -15.96
CA ASP A 575 -3.10 -6.54 -15.81
C ASP A 575 -2.44 -6.06 -14.49
N LEU A 576 -1.50 -5.12 -14.57
CA LEU A 576 -1.00 -4.42 -13.40
C LEU A 576 -1.90 -3.24 -13.02
N GLY A 577 -2.40 -3.25 -11.79
CA GLY A 577 -3.01 -2.06 -11.18
C GLY A 577 -1.94 -1.05 -10.77
N ILE A 578 -1.67 -0.07 -11.63
CA ILE A 578 -0.72 1.03 -11.36
C ILE A 578 -1.51 2.34 -11.21
N ASP A 579 -1.23 3.10 -10.16
CA ASP A 579 -1.71 4.48 -10.06
C ASP A 579 -0.87 5.40 -10.96
N LEU A 580 -1.32 5.55 -12.21
CA LEU A 580 -0.66 6.39 -13.22
C LEU A 580 -0.74 7.90 -12.91
N PHE A 581 -1.72 8.34 -12.11
CA PHE A 581 -2.06 9.76 -12.04
C PHE A 581 -1.21 10.54 -11.04
N SER A 582 -0.69 9.89 -10.00
CA SER A 582 0.04 10.56 -8.92
C SER A 582 1.57 10.43 -9.00
N GLN A 583 2.08 9.36 -9.63
CA GLN A 583 3.47 8.93 -9.44
C GLN A 583 4.35 8.96 -10.70
N TYR A 584 3.78 8.86 -11.91
CA TYR A 584 4.56 8.61 -13.12
C TYR A 584 4.32 9.66 -14.22
N TYR A 585 5.36 9.87 -15.05
CA TYR A 585 5.26 10.71 -16.24
C TYR A 585 5.11 9.83 -17.48
N PHE A 586 4.10 10.12 -18.29
CA PHE A 586 3.84 9.42 -19.54
C PHE A 586 3.24 10.37 -20.57
N ASP A 587 3.47 10.04 -21.83
CA ASP A 587 2.83 10.68 -22.98
C ASP A 587 1.73 9.77 -23.53
N GLU A 588 0.58 10.35 -23.85
CA GLU A 588 -0.50 9.64 -24.55
C GLU A 588 -0.15 9.50 -26.04
N LEU A 589 -0.17 8.27 -26.55
CA LEU A 589 0.16 7.94 -27.95
C LEU A 589 -1.07 7.95 -28.86
N CYS A 590 -2.27 7.92 -28.28
CA CYS A 590 -3.53 7.96 -28.99
C CYS A 590 -4.61 8.64 -28.14
N GLU A 591 -5.74 8.96 -28.77
CA GLU A 591 -6.92 9.41 -28.04
C GLU A 591 -7.50 8.25 -27.18
N PRO A 592 -7.99 8.54 -25.96
CA PRO A 592 -8.69 7.55 -25.15
C PRO A 592 -9.88 6.93 -25.88
N THR A 593 -9.96 5.60 -25.89
CA THR A 593 -10.98 4.84 -26.62
C THR A 593 -11.83 4.00 -25.67
N GLU A 594 -13.15 3.98 -25.87
CA GLU A 594 -14.07 3.13 -25.10
C GLU A 594 -13.88 1.66 -25.50
N VAL A 595 -13.36 0.84 -24.58
CA VAL A 595 -13.16 -0.60 -24.79
C VAL A 595 -14.36 -1.43 -24.35
N CYS A 596 -15.03 -0.98 -23.29
CA CYS A 596 -16.15 -1.71 -22.73
C CYS A 596 -17.16 -0.77 -22.08
N LYS A 597 -18.44 -1.14 -22.20
CA LYS A 597 -19.55 -0.43 -21.60
C LYS A 597 -20.36 -1.38 -20.71
N VAL A 598 -20.60 -0.97 -19.47
CA VAL A 598 -21.31 -1.76 -18.46
C VAL A 598 -22.56 -1.00 -18.03
N GLY A 599 -23.73 -1.48 -18.43
CA GLY A 599 -25.01 -0.97 -17.90
C GLY A 599 -25.32 -1.54 -16.52
N VAL A 600 -25.96 -0.79 -15.64
CA VAL A 600 -26.29 -1.23 -14.27
C VAL A 600 -27.79 -1.51 -14.14
N GLY A 601 -28.16 -2.61 -13.44
CA GLY A 601 -29.55 -3.00 -13.15
C GLY A 601 -30.04 -4.27 -13.85
N VAL A 602 -31.31 -4.64 -13.66
CA VAL A 602 -31.90 -5.90 -14.17
C VAL A 602 -31.87 -6.00 -15.70
N TRP A 603 -31.95 -4.85 -16.38
CA TRP A 603 -31.89 -4.73 -17.84
C TRP A 603 -30.47 -4.49 -18.37
N GLY A 604 -29.49 -4.28 -17.49
CA GLY A 604 -28.07 -4.10 -17.81
C GLY A 604 -27.34 -5.40 -18.15
N LYS A 605 -28.00 -6.37 -18.81
CA LYS A 605 -27.40 -7.68 -19.15
C LYS A 605 -26.30 -7.62 -20.21
N ASN A 606 -26.06 -6.46 -20.82
CA ASN A 606 -25.11 -6.29 -21.91
C ASN A 606 -23.85 -5.62 -21.38
N ILE A 607 -22.85 -6.43 -21.01
CA ILE A 607 -21.47 -5.94 -21.07
C ILE A 607 -21.10 -5.96 -22.55
N GLU A 608 -21.01 -4.77 -23.15
CA GLU A 608 -20.67 -4.61 -24.57
C GLU A 608 -19.18 -4.31 -24.67
N VAL A 609 -18.42 -5.30 -25.12
CA VAL A 609 -16.99 -5.15 -25.45
C VAL A 609 -16.90 -4.72 -26.91
N ARG A 610 -16.21 -3.61 -27.18
CA ARG A 610 -15.93 -3.16 -28.55
C ARG A 610 -14.58 -3.76 -28.97
N ASN A 611 -14.55 -4.36 -30.16
CA ASN A 611 -13.33 -4.87 -30.77
C ASN A 611 -12.42 -3.74 -31.25
#